data_AF-A0A9D9ISX0-F1
#
_entry.id   AF-A0A9D9ISX0-F1
#
_cell.length_a   1.000
_cell.length_b   1.000
_cell.length_c   1.000
_cell.angle_alpha   90.00
_cell.angle_beta   90.00
_cell.angle_gamma   90.00
#
_symmetry.space_group_name_H-M   'P 1'
#
loop_
_entity.id
_entity.type
_entity.pdbx_description
1 polymer ?
#
loop_
_entity_poly.entity_id
_entity_poly.type
_entity_poly.pdbx_seq_one_letter_code
_entity_poly.pdbx_strand_id
1 'polypeptide(L)'
;MDTFNLLNLLVGPLGQSFNVIKKRGKLFVESDFTELTETQYESYFKKVGKTSRKIYTIGYDKSSNEFEIVDELEKVSLLQASEFIRETVGKDQSVSDTELIDKFASEFPFLTR
;
A
#
# COMPACT_ATOMS: atom_id res chain seq x y z
N MET A 1 11.14 -9.77 15.97
CA MET A 1 10.94 -8.44 15.39
C MET A 1 12.12 -8.20 14.46
N ASP A 2 11.91 -8.33 13.15
CA ASP A 2 13.00 -8.21 12.18
C ASP A 2 13.48 -6.76 12.07
N THR A 3 14.73 -6.52 12.48
CA THR A 3 15.39 -5.20 12.43
C THR A 3 15.37 -4.58 11.03
N PHE A 4 15.28 -5.43 10.00
CA PHE A 4 15.15 -5.05 8.60
C PHE A 4 13.82 -4.36 8.29
N ASN A 5 12.71 -4.83 8.86
CA ASN A 5 11.39 -4.24 8.64
C ASN A 5 11.27 -2.87 9.32
N LEU A 6 11.91 -2.68 10.47
CA LEU A 6 11.92 -1.39 11.18
C LEU A 6 12.69 -0.30 10.41
N LEU A 7 13.83 -0.65 9.81
CA LEU A 7 14.60 0.29 8.97
C LEU A 7 13.86 0.61 7.67
N ASN A 8 13.23 -0.38 7.03
CA ASN A 8 12.38 -0.15 5.86
C ASN A 8 11.14 0.70 6.16
N LEU A 9 10.64 0.66 7.39
CA LEU A 9 9.54 1.51 7.86
C LEU A 9 9.96 2.98 7.95
N LEU A 10 11.22 3.25 8.32
CA LEU A 10 11.76 4.60 8.54
C LEU A 10 12.24 5.29 7.26
N VAL A 11 12.94 4.56 6.38
CA VAL A 11 13.61 5.14 5.20
C VAL A 11 13.36 4.34 3.91
N GLY A 12 12.61 3.25 4.00
CA GLY A 12 12.36 2.34 2.89
C GLY A 12 10.93 2.43 2.34
N PRO A 13 10.62 1.56 1.37
CA PRO A 13 9.33 1.56 0.69
C PRO A 13 8.15 1.24 1.62
N LEU A 14 8.37 0.53 2.74
CA LEU A 14 7.32 0.27 3.73
C LEU A 14 6.79 1.55 4.40
N GLY A 15 7.64 2.55 4.64
CA GLY A 15 7.20 3.84 5.19
C GLY A 15 6.29 4.60 4.23
N GLN A 16 6.62 4.61 2.93
CA GLN A 16 5.76 5.20 1.91
C GLN A 16 4.43 4.44 1.79
N SER A 17 4.48 3.10 1.80
CA SER A 17 3.29 2.25 1.81
C SER A 17 2.41 2.47 3.04
N PHE A 18 3.00 2.71 4.22
CA PHE A 18 2.24 3.03 5.43
C PHE A 18 1.44 4.33 5.28
N ASN A 19 2.02 5.36 4.66
CA ASN A 19 1.30 6.61 4.41
C ASN A 19 0.09 6.41 3.48
N VAL A 20 0.23 5.56 2.46
CA VAL A 20 -0.89 5.20 1.57
C VAL A 20 -1.97 4.44 2.34
N ILE A 21 -1.58 3.44 3.14
CA ILE A 21 -2.49 2.67 4.02
C ILE A 21 -3.26 3.60 4.96
N LYS A 22 -2.56 4.51 5.64
CA LYS A 22 -3.15 5.48 6.56
C LYS A 22 -4.11 6.44 5.86
N LYS A 23 -3.72 6.96 4.69
CA LYS A 23 -4.60 7.84 3.88
C LYS A 23 -5.86 7.13 3.43
N ARG A 24 -5.77 5.84 3.09
CA ARG A 24 -6.91 5.02 2.65
C ARG A 24 -7.72 4.44 3.81
N GLY A 25 -7.17 4.41 5.02
CA GLY A 25 -7.81 3.78 6.19
C GLY A 25 -8.09 2.30 5.98
N LYS A 26 -7.26 1.61 5.17
CA LYS A 26 -7.48 0.22 4.77
C LYS A 26 -6.16 -0.52 4.66
N LEU A 27 -6.16 -1.77 5.11
CA LEU A 27 -5.06 -2.72 4.90
C LEU A 27 -5.30 -3.48 3.59
N PHE A 28 -4.28 -3.54 2.75
CA PHE A 28 -4.39 -4.17 1.45
C PHE A 28 -4.29 -5.69 1.52
N VAL A 29 -4.96 -6.35 0.59
CA VAL A 29 -4.83 -7.77 0.26
C VAL A 29 -4.66 -7.95 -1.24
N GLU A 30 -4.20 -9.12 -1.69
CA GLU A 30 -3.95 -9.40 -3.11
C GLU A 30 -5.15 -9.09 -4.02
N SER A 31 -6.38 -9.36 -3.57
CA SER A 31 -7.60 -9.09 -4.33
C SER A 31 -7.92 -7.61 -4.54
N ASP A 32 -7.24 -6.70 -3.83
CA ASP A 32 -7.40 -5.25 -4.01
C ASP A 32 -6.65 -4.73 -5.25
N PHE A 33 -5.76 -5.55 -5.84
CA PHE A 33 -4.93 -5.17 -6.97
C PHE A 33 -5.44 -5.83 -8.24
N THR A 34 -5.92 -5.01 -9.18
CA THR A 34 -6.31 -5.48 -10.51
C THR A 34 -5.24 -5.10 -11.52
N GLU A 35 -4.60 -6.09 -12.13
CA GLU A 35 -3.61 -5.87 -13.21
C GLU A 35 -4.30 -5.16 -14.39
N LEU A 36 -3.66 -4.12 -14.93
CA LEU A 36 -4.20 -3.41 -16.09
C LEU A 36 -4.24 -4.33 -17.31
N THR A 37 -5.29 -4.20 -18.11
CA THR A 37 -5.30 -4.84 -19.42
C THR A 37 -4.28 -4.19 -20.34
N GLU A 38 -3.86 -4.90 -21.38
CA GLU A 38 -2.87 -4.41 -22.36
C GLU A 38 -3.29 -3.06 -22.98
N THR A 39 -4.58 -2.87 -23.25
CA THR A 39 -5.12 -1.60 -23.78
C THR A 39 -5.06 -0.45 -22.76
N GLN A 40 -5.31 -0.74 -21.47
CA GLN A 40 -5.19 0.27 -20.42
C GLN A 40 -3.72 0.60 -20.15
N TYR A 41 -2.85 -0.41 -20.23
CA TYR A 41 -1.41 -0.26 -20.13
C TYR A 41 -0.86 0.62 -21.25
N GLU A 42 -1.28 0.45 -22.50
CA GLU A 42 -0.89 1.33 -23.61
C GLU A 42 -1.29 2.80 -23.39
N SER A 43 -2.46 3.03 -22.79
CA SER A 43 -2.94 4.37 -22.46
C SER A 43 -2.12 5.01 -21.35
N TYR A 44 -1.75 4.22 -20.32
CA TYR A 44 -0.85 4.64 -19.26
C TYR A 44 0.56 4.91 -19.79
N PHE A 45 1.10 4.01 -20.60
CA PHE A 45 2.40 4.11 -21.25
C PHE A 45 2.57 5.41 -22.03
N LYS A 46 1.54 5.85 -22.77
CA LYS A 46 1.57 7.12 -23.51
C LYS A 46 1.69 8.34 -22.60
N LYS A 47 1.25 8.25 -21.34
CA LYS A 47 1.32 9.34 -20.35
C LYS A 47 2.65 9.38 -19.59
N VAL A 48 3.21 8.22 -19.22
CA VAL A 48 4.31 8.14 -18.23
C VAL A 48 5.60 7.47 -18.74
N GLY A 49 5.57 6.87 -19.93
CA GLY A 49 6.72 6.23 -20.55
C GLY A 49 6.85 4.73 -20.25
N LYS A 50 7.92 4.11 -20.78
CA LYS A 50 8.18 2.66 -20.64
C LYS A 50 8.50 2.28 -19.20
N THR A 51 7.82 1.27 -18.68
CA THR A 51 8.21 0.55 -17.47
C THR A 51 8.28 -0.95 -17.78
N SER A 52 9.27 -1.65 -17.25
CA SER A 52 9.39 -3.12 -17.40
C SER A 52 8.56 -3.89 -16.38
N ARG A 53 7.89 -3.18 -15.45
CA ARG A 53 7.15 -3.77 -14.35
C ARG A 53 5.67 -3.87 -14.68
N LYS A 54 5.02 -4.86 -14.08
CA LYS A 54 3.56 -4.96 -14.09
C LYS A 54 2.96 -3.77 -13.34
N ILE A 55 1.77 -3.38 -13.77
CA ILE A 55 1.09 -2.20 -13.27
C ILE A 55 -0.34 -2.62 -12.86
N TYR A 56 -0.74 -2.18 -11.67
CA TYR A 56 -1.97 -2.57 -11.00
C TYR A 56 -2.81 -1.33 -10.66
N THR A 57 -4.12 -1.50 -10.63
CA THR A 57 -5.05 -0.51 -10.06
C THR A 57 -5.44 -0.91 -8.64
N ILE A 58 -5.50 0.06 -7.73
CA ILE A 58 -5.86 -0.12 -6.30
C ILE A 58 -7.16 0.58 -5.92
N GLY A 59 -7.98 0.87 -6.93
CA GLY A 59 -9.25 1.56 -6.81
C GLY A 59 -9.34 2.77 -7.73
N TYR A 60 -10.51 3.40 -7.69
CA TYR A 60 -10.85 4.56 -8.51
C TYR A 60 -11.10 5.76 -7.60
N ASP A 61 -10.34 6.83 -7.82
CA ASP A 61 -10.53 8.09 -7.12
C ASP A 61 -11.63 8.90 -7.84
N LYS A 62 -12.80 8.97 -7.21
CA LYS A 62 -13.96 9.71 -7.73
C LYS A 62 -13.70 11.20 -7.84
N SER A 63 -12.76 11.75 -7.07
CA SER A 63 -12.49 13.20 -7.06
C SER A 63 -11.65 13.63 -8.27
N SER A 64 -10.68 12.81 -8.66
CA SER A 64 -9.82 13.04 -9.82
C SER A 64 -10.33 12.37 -11.09
N ASN A 65 -11.34 11.50 -10.99
CA ASN A 65 -11.82 10.67 -12.10
C ASN A 65 -10.69 9.82 -12.71
N GLU A 66 -9.70 9.43 -11.89
CA GLU A 66 -8.56 8.63 -12.30
C GLU A 66 -8.46 7.35 -11.46
N PHE A 67 -7.96 6.29 -12.08
CA PHE A 67 -7.56 5.10 -11.34
C PHE A 67 -6.27 5.41 -10.60
N GLU A 68 -6.19 5.02 -9.33
CA GLU A 68 -4.90 5.00 -8.63
C GLU A 68 -4.15 3.76 -9.08
N ILE A 69 -2.97 4.01 -9.63
CA ILE A 69 -2.14 3.03 -10.31
C ILE A 69 -0.85 2.87 -9.51
N VAL A 70 -0.41 1.63 -9.33
CA VAL A 70 0.84 1.27 -8.66
C VAL A 70 1.62 0.26 -9.50
N ASP A 71 2.94 0.26 -9.37
CA ASP A 71 3.78 -0.79 -9.97
C ASP A 71 3.87 -2.05 -9.09
N GLU A 72 4.50 -3.08 -9.63
CA GLU A 72 4.69 -4.36 -8.94
C GLU A 72 5.47 -4.23 -7.62
N LEU A 73 6.46 -3.34 -7.53
CA LEU A 73 7.21 -3.14 -6.28
C LEU A 73 6.37 -2.40 -5.24
N GLU A 74 5.61 -1.40 -5.65
CA GLU A 74 4.68 -0.67 -4.79
C GLU A 74 3.57 -1.60 -4.27
N LYS A 75 3.01 -2.46 -5.14
CA LYS A 75 2.08 -3.51 -4.74
C LYS A 75 2.68 -4.39 -3.64
N VAL A 76 3.88 -4.94 -3.87
CA VAL A 76 4.55 -5.81 -2.90
C VAL A 76 4.79 -5.07 -1.58
N SER A 77 5.21 -3.81 -1.65
CA SER A 77 5.47 -3.00 -0.45
C SER A 77 4.19 -2.71 0.34
N LEU A 78 3.07 -2.45 -0.33
CA LEU A 78 1.75 -2.27 0.30
C LEU A 78 1.26 -3.54 0.99
N LEU A 79 1.44 -4.70 0.33
CA LEU A 79 1.08 -5.99 0.90
C LEU A 79 1.94 -6.32 2.14
N GLN A 80 3.25 -6.14 2.03
CA GLN A 80 4.18 -6.36 3.14
C GLN A 80 3.91 -5.42 4.32
N ALA A 81 3.65 -4.14 4.05
CA ALA A 81 3.29 -3.19 5.11
C ALA A 81 1.97 -3.58 5.79
N SER A 82 0.97 -4.01 5.00
CA SER A 82 -0.33 -4.45 5.52
C SER A 82 -0.20 -5.71 6.37
N GLU A 83 0.61 -6.68 5.95
CA GLU A 83 0.90 -7.89 6.72
C GLU A 83 1.67 -7.55 8.01
N PHE A 84 2.69 -6.69 7.92
CA PHE A 84 3.48 -6.27 9.07
C PHE A 84 2.63 -5.59 10.15
N ILE A 85 1.67 -4.72 9.75
CA ILE A 85 0.71 -4.13 10.69
C ILE A 85 -0.10 -5.24 11.38
N ARG A 86 -0.69 -6.16 10.61
CA ARG A 86 -1.51 -7.27 11.16
C ARG A 86 -0.71 -8.16 12.13
N GLU A 87 0.54 -8.42 11.82
CA GLU A 87 1.43 -9.22 12.69
C GLU A 87 1.79 -8.48 13.98
N THR A 88 1.95 -7.16 13.90
CA THR A 88 2.40 -6.36 15.04
C THR A 88 1.28 -6.10 16.05
N VAL A 89 0.11 -5.64 15.59
CA VAL A 89 -1.02 -5.34 16.49
C VAL A 89 -1.93 -6.56 16.78
N GLY A 90 -1.68 -7.67 16.09
CA GLY A 90 -2.41 -8.93 16.23
C GLY A 90 -3.57 -9.11 15.24
N LYS A 91 -3.87 -10.37 14.92
CA LYS A 91 -4.96 -10.79 14.03
C LYS A 91 -6.31 -10.84 14.76
N ASP A 92 -6.74 -9.74 15.35
CA ASP A 92 -8.11 -9.65 15.86
C ASP A 92 -9.07 -9.28 14.72
N GLN A 93 -9.78 -10.27 14.18
CA GLN A 93 -10.71 -10.10 13.07
C GLN A 93 -11.96 -9.27 13.44
N SER A 94 -12.14 -8.95 14.73
CA SER A 94 -13.24 -8.09 15.20
C SER A 94 -12.93 -6.59 15.13
N VAL A 95 -11.66 -6.24 14.88
CA VAL A 95 -11.16 -4.86 14.86
C VAL A 95 -11.11 -4.36 13.42
N SER A 96 -11.54 -3.12 13.19
CA SER A 96 -11.51 -2.51 11.86
C SER A 96 -10.07 -2.22 11.39
N ASP A 97 -9.85 -2.16 10.08
CA ASP A 97 -8.54 -1.81 9.51
C ASP A 97 -8.02 -0.47 10.05
N THR A 98 -8.89 0.53 10.18
CA THR A 98 -8.54 1.85 10.74
C THR A 98 -8.02 1.73 12.17
N GLU A 99 -8.69 0.96 13.02
CA GLU A 99 -8.25 0.74 14.39
C GLU A 99 -6.92 -0.02 14.47
N LEU A 100 -6.69 -1.00 13.58
CA LEU A 100 -5.40 -1.70 13.48
C LEU A 100 -4.28 -0.73 13.07
N ILE A 101 -4.55 0.15 12.11
CA ILE A 101 -3.63 1.19 11.65
C ILE A 101 -3.32 2.17 12.79
N ASP A 102 -4.33 2.61 13.55
CA ASP A 102 -4.16 3.56 14.66
C ASP A 102 -3.41 2.95 15.84
N LYS A 103 -3.67 1.67 16.16
CA LYS A 103 -2.89 0.91 17.16
C LYS A 103 -1.43 0.84 16.74
N PHE A 104 -1.16 0.49 15.48
CA PHE A 104 0.20 0.41 14.96
C PHE A 104 0.89 1.78 14.98
N ALA A 105 0.19 2.83 14.58
CA ALA A 105 0.70 4.20 14.64
C ALA A 105 1.04 4.64 16.08
N SER A 106 0.28 4.15 17.07
CA SER A 106 0.53 4.43 18.50
C SER A 106 1.77 3.71 19.03
N GLU A 107 2.06 2.50 18.53
CA GLU A 107 3.29 1.76 18.84
C GLU A 107 4.52 2.35 18.15
N PHE A 108 4.33 2.95 16.95
CA PHE A 108 5.40 3.57 16.16
C PHE A 108 5.10 5.06 15.85
N PRO A 109 5.08 5.94 16.86
CA PRO A 109 4.64 7.33 16.70
C PRO A 109 5.52 8.14 15.73
N PHE A 110 6.76 7.73 15.52
CA PHE A 110 7.67 8.37 14.56
C PHE A 110 7.22 8.25 13.10
N LEU A 111 6.28 7.34 12.78
CA LEU A 111 5.69 7.20 11.43
C LEU A 111 4.56 8.19 11.16
N THR A 112 4.14 8.95 12.17
CA THR A 112 2.99 9.87 12.06
C THR A 112 3.39 11.35 12.04
N ARG A 113 4.70 11.64 12.07
CA ARG A 113 5.24 13.00 12.02
C ARG A 113 5.32 13.56 10.61
#